data_AF-A0A5M8QET7-F1
#
_entry.id   AF-A0A5M8QET7-F1
#
_cell.length_a   1.000
_cell.length_b   1.000
_cell.length_c   1.000
_cell.angle_alpha   90.00
_cell.angle_beta   90.00
_cell.angle_gamma   90.00
#
_symmetry.space_group_name_H-M   'P 1'
#
loop_
_entity.id
_entity.type
_entity.pdbx_description
1 polymer ?
#
loop_
_entity_poly.entity_id
_entity_poly.type
_entity_poly.pdbx_seq_one_letter_code
_entity_poly.pdbx_strand_id
1 'polypeptide(L)'
;MEAKLTIPSFFGWAFGTLVFIIGVLNLFLVHPVPGIAYLLLSLVYWPPVNAHLKRRFNFSIPAALKILLGIVLLLFTLGVSDLGDMMDKL
;
A
#
# COMPACT_ATOMS: atom_id res chain seq x y z
N MET A 1 1.75 22.10 10.51
CA MET A 1 0.82 22.12 9.36
C MET A 1 -0.40 21.33 9.82
N GLU A 2 -1.53 22.01 10.04
CA GLU A 2 -2.75 21.36 10.52
C GLU A 2 -3.25 20.38 9.45
N ALA A 3 -3.30 19.09 9.78
CA ALA A 3 -3.85 18.08 8.89
C ALA A 3 -5.36 18.30 8.82
N LYS A 4 -5.83 19.13 7.87
CA LYS A 4 -7.25 19.17 7.51
C LYS A 4 -7.64 17.78 7.01
N LEU A 5 -8.26 16.98 7.89
CA LEU A 5 -8.84 15.68 7.59
C LEU A 5 -9.93 15.85 6.53
N THR A 6 -9.50 15.77 5.28
CA THR A 6 -10.36 15.68 4.11
C THR A 6 -10.68 14.21 3.88
N ILE A 7 -11.92 13.88 3.50
CA ILE A 7 -12.39 12.50 3.22
C ILE A 7 -11.38 11.67 2.39
N PRO A 8 -10.78 12.18 1.29
CA PRO A 8 -9.76 11.45 0.55
C PRO A 8 -8.45 11.21 1.32
N SER A 9 -8.09 12.09 2.25
CA SER A 9 -6.92 11.92 3.12
C SER A 9 -7.14 10.82 4.15
N PHE A 10 -8.37 10.68 4.68
CA PHE A 10 -8.72 9.59 5.59
C PHE A 10 -8.64 8.23 4.89
N PHE A 11 -9.21 8.11 3.68
CA PHE A 11 -9.10 6.89 2.88
C PHE A 11 -7.65 6.53 2.54
N GLY A 12 -6.81 7.52 2.21
CA GLY A 12 -5.38 7.29 1.97
C GLY A 12 -4.63 6.76 3.20
N TRP A 13 -4.96 7.28 4.39
CA TRP A 13 -4.44 6.75 5.65
C TRP A 13 -4.89 5.32 5.91
N ALA A 14 -6.20 5.05 5.83
CA ALA A 14 -6.76 3.73 6.08
C ALA A 14 -6.21 2.68 5.10
N PHE A 15 -6.21 2.99 3.81
CA PHE A 15 -5.72 2.07 2.77
C PHE A 15 -4.21 1.87 2.86
N GLY A 16 -3.43 2.93 3.08
CA GLY A 16 -1.98 2.83 3.28
C GLY A 16 -1.62 1.96 4.48
N THR A 17 -2.32 2.14 5.61
CA THR A 17 -2.11 1.30 6.80
C THR A 17 -2.48 -0.17 6.55
N LEU A 18 -3.58 -0.45 5.85
CA LEU A 18 -3.96 -1.81 5.45
C LEU A 18 -2.87 -2.47 4.61
N VAL A 19 -2.41 -1.79 3.56
CA VAL A 19 -1.35 -2.29 2.67
C VAL A 19 -0.03 -2.48 3.43
N PHE A 20 0.28 -1.59 4.38
CA PHE A 20 1.45 -1.72 5.25
C PHE A 20 1.38 -2.99 6.10
N ILE A 21 0.24 -3.24 6.76
CA ILE A 21 0.03 -4.45 7.57
C ILE A 21 0.18 -5.70 6.71
N ILE A 22 -0.45 -5.72 5.53
CA ILE A 22 -0.32 -6.84 4.57
C ILE A 22 1.15 -7.04 4.18
N GLY A 23 1.91 -5.97 3.95
CA GLY A 23 3.33 -6.06 3.62
C GLY A 23 4.20 -6.60 4.75
N VAL A 24 3.93 -6.17 5.99
CA VAL A 24 4.59 -6.74 7.18
C VAL A 24 4.28 -8.23 7.28
N LEU A 25 3.01 -8.63 7.19
CA LEU A 25 2.62 -10.03 7.26
C LEU A 25 3.27 -10.87 6.15
N ASN A 26 3.29 -10.36 4.91
CA ASN A 26 3.94 -11.03 3.78
C ASN A 26 5.46 -11.18 3.96
N LEU A 27 6.12 -10.18 4.58
CA LEU A 27 7.55 -10.22 4.84
C LEU A 27 7.92 -11.32 5.85
N PHE A 28 7.07 -11.56 6.85
CA PHE A 28 7.33 -12.54 7.92
C PHE A 28 6.79 -13.94 7.63
N LEU A 29 5.64 -14.05 6.95
CA LEU A 29 4.95 -15.33 6.76
C LEU A 29 5.27 -15.97 5.41
N VAL A 30 5.40 -15.17 4.35
CA VAL A 30 5.41 -15.68 2.97
C VAL A 30 6.79 -15.55 2.34
N HIS A 31 7.13 -14.36 1.86
CA HIS A 31 8.35 -14.11 1.13
C HIS A 31 8.78 -12.64 1.26
N PRO A 32 10.09 -12.39 1.41
CA PRO A 32 10.59 -11.05 1.66
C PRO A 32 10.42 -10.11 0.46
N VAL A 33 10.45 -10.64 -0.77
CA VAL A 33 10.32 -9.85 -2.00
C VAL A 33 8.94 -9.19 -2.12
N PRO A 34 7.81 -9.92 -2.11
CA PRO A 34 6.49 -9.29 -2.11
C PRO A 34 6.29 -8.44 -0.85
N GLY A 35 6.70 -8.89 0.33
CA GLY A 35 6.58 -8.10 1.57
C GLY A 35 7.20 -6.70 1.48
N ILE A 36 8.43 -6.61 0.98
CA ILE A 36 9.10 -5.32 0.76
C ILE A 36 8.37 -4.48 -0.30
N ALA A 37 7.86 -5.10 -1.37
CA ALA A 37 7.07 -4.39 -2.38
C ALA A 37 5.81 -3.76 -1.76
N TYR A 38 5.02 -4.53 -1.00
CA TYR A 38 3.84 -4.03 -0.28
C TYR A 38 4.19 -2.88 0.68
N LEU A 39 5.29 -3.00 1.43
CA LEU A 39 5.75 -1.94 2.32
C LEU A 39 6.08 -0.64 1.56
N LEU A 40 6.79 -0.74 0.43
CA LEU A 40 7.08 0.43 -0.40
C LEU A 40 5.82 1.02 -1.03
N LEU A 41 4.89 0.18 -1.48
CA LEU A 41 3.61 0.64 -2.02
C LEU A 41 2.74 1.32 -0.95
N SER A 42 2.78 0.88 0.31
CA SER A 42 2.00 1.51 1.39
C SER A 42 2.32 3.01 1.54
N LEU A 43 3.58 3.39 1.35
CA LEU A 43 4.05 4.77 1.42
C LEU A 43 3.40 5.64 0.33
N VAL A 44 3.08 5.08 -0.83
CA VAL A 44 2.42 5.79 -1.95
C VAL A 44 1.01 6.25 -1.58
N TYR A 45 0.32 5.51 -0.72
CA TYR A 45 -1.04 5.82 -0.30
C TYR A 45 -1.09 6.83 0.84
N TRP A 46 -0.02 6.99 1.61
CA TRP A 46 0.02 7.94 2.70
C TRP A 46 -0.03 9.41 2.21
N PRO A 47 -0.97 10.23 2.72
CA PRO A 47 -1.03 11.66 2.42
C PRO A 47 0.26 12.44 2.69
N PRO A 48 1.00 12.22 3.80
CA PRO A 48 2.25 12.97 4.04
C PRO A 48 3.31 12.70 2.96
N VAL A 49 3.44 11.45 2.49
CA VAL A 49 4.40 11.09 1.45
C VAL A 49 4.07 11.81 0.14
N ASN A 50 2.79 11.87 -0.23
CA ASN A 50 2.34 12.63 -1.39
C ASN A 50 2.63 14.13 -1.26
N ALA A 51 2.45 14.72 -0.07
CA ALA A 51 2.79 16.12 0.20
C ALA A 51 4.31 16.37 0.10
N HIS A 52 5.14 15.47 0.61
CA HIS A 52 6.60 15.53 0.48
C HIS A 52 7.05 15.40 -0.97
N LEU A 53 6.45 14.47 -1.74
CA LEU A 53 6.77 14.24 -3.14
C LEU A 53 6.41 15.45 -4.01
N LYS A 54 5.23 16.04 -3.76
CA LYS A 54 4.80 17.27 -4.42
C LYS A 54 5.73 18.44 -4.09
N ARG A 55 6.16 18.56 -2.83
CA ARG A 55 7.04 19.66 -2.42
C ARG A 55 8.47 19.53 -2.96
N ARG A 56 9.00 18.31 -3.06
CA ARG A 56 10.41 18.07 -3.44
C ARG A 56 10.62 17.79 -4.92
N PHE A 57 9.67 17.13 -5.56
CA PHE A 57 9.76 16.72 -6.98
C PHE A 57 8.75 17.42 -7.87
N ASN A 58 7.87 18.27 -7.32
CA ASN A 58 6.73 18.86 -8.03
C ASN A 58 5.82 17.81 -8.69
N PHE A 59 5.91 16.57 -8.22
CA PHE A 59 5.24 15.41 -8.78
C PHE A 59 4.04 15.05 -7.90
N SER A 60 2.87 14.94 -8.52
CA SER A 60 1.66 14.45 -7.87
C SER A 60 1.28 13.12 -8.50
N ILE A 61 1.17 12.09 -7.67
CA ILE A 61 0.79 10.75 -8.12
C ILE A 61 -0.67 10.81 -8.57
N PRO A 62 -0.97 10.57 -9.87
CA PRO A 62 -2.33 10.67 -10.37
C PRO A 62 -3.21 9.59 -9.73
N ALA A 63 -4.48 9.92 -9.49
CA ALA A 63 -5.42 9.01 -8.84
C ALA A 63 -5.58 7.68 -9.61
N ALA A 64 -5.58 7.74 -10.94
CA ALA A 64 -5.62 6.56 -11.81
C ALA A 64 -4.45 5.59 -11.53
N LEU A 65 -3.25 6.12 -11.29
CA LEU A 65 -2.09 5.29 -10.97
C LEU A 65 -2.27 4.61 -9.60
N LYS A 66 -2.77 5.33 -8.59
CA LYS A 66 -3.08 4.73 -7.27
C LYS A 66 -4.11 3.61 -7.36
N ILE A 67 -5.13 3.77 -8.21
CA ILE A 67 -6.15 2.75 -8.46
C ILE A 67 -5.51 1.53 -9.14
N LEU A 68 -4.70 1.75 -10.18
CA LEU A 68 -3.98 0.67 -10.87
C LEU A 68 -3.07 -0.11 -9.91
N LEU A 69 -2.28 0.58 -9.08
CA LEU A 69 -1.46 -0.07 -8.05
C LEU A 69 -2.35 -0.85 -7.07
N GLY A 70 -3.52 -0.34 -6.71
CA GLY A 70 -4.46 -1.03 -5.82
C GLY A 70 -4.99 -2.32 -6.43
N ILE A 71 -5.33 -2.29 -7.71
CA ILE A 71 -5.77 -3.48 -8.47
C ILE A 71 -4.64 -4.51 -8.55
N VAL A 72 -3.42 -4.07 -8.87
CA VAL A 72 -2.24 -4.96 -8.92
C VAL A 72 -1.97 -5.59 -7.56
N LEU A 73 -2.07 -4.81 -6.48
CA LEU A 73 -1.95 -5.32 -5.10
C LEU A 73 -3.02 -6.36 -4.79
N LEU A 74 -4.28 -6.12 -5.13
CA LEU A 74 -5.34 -7.10 -4.94
C LEU A 74 -5.11 -8.37 -5.75
N LEU A 75 -4.72 -8.23 -7.03
CA LEU A 75 -4.39 -9.36 -7.89
C LEU A 75 -3.18 -10.14 -7.38
N PHE A 76 -2.17 -9.48 -6.81
CA PHE A 76 -1.06 -10.18 -6.18
C PHE A 76 -1.48 -10.86 -4.88
N THR A 77 -2.27 -10.20 -4.04
CA THR A 77 -2.73 -10.75 -2.76
C THR A 77 -3.62 -11.98 -2.99
N LEU A 78 -4.50 -11.93 -3.99
CA LEU A 78 -5.42 -13.02 -4.34
C LEU A 78 -4.79 -14.06 -5.28
N GLY A 79 -3.97 -13.62 -6.24
CA GLY A 79 -3.45 -14.45 -7.33
C GLY A 79 -2.11 -15.10 -7.03
N VAL A 80 -1.32 -14.57 -6.09
CA VAL A 80 -0.09 -15.26 -5.63
C VAL A 80 -0.43 -16.31 -4.57
N SER A 81 -1.62 -16.29 -3.95
CA SER A 81 -2.18 -17.31 -3.03
C SER A 81 -1.22 -17.91 -1.99
N ASP A 82 -0.07 -17.30 -1.74
CA ASP A 82 0.99 -17.90 -0.93
C ASP A 82 0.62 -17.79 0.57
N LEU A 83 -0.17 -16.76 0.95
CA LEU A 83 -0.90 -16.71 2.23
C LEU A 83 -2.06 -17.73 2.31
N GLY A 84 -2.76 -17.99 1.20
CA GLY A 84 -3.87 -18.95 1.15
C GLY A 84 -3.38 -20.40 1.28
N ASP A 85 -2.32 -20.73 0.55
CA ASP A 85 -1.64 -22.02 0.59
C ASP A 85 -0.98 -22.31 1.95
N MET A 86 -0.63 -21.27 2.72
CA MET A 86 -0.19 -21.42 4.11
C MET A 86 -1.35 -21.71 5.07
N MET A 87 -2.54 -21.14 4.85
CA MET A 87 -3.73 -21.43 5.65
C MET A 87 -4.24 -22.87 5.44
N ASP A 88 -4.06 -23.44 4.26
CA ASP A 88 -4.42 -24.84 3.95
C ASP A 88 -3.44 -25.87 4.55
N LYS A 89 -2.28 -25.44 5.09
CA LYS A 89 -1.28 -26.32 5.72
C LYS A 89 -1.38 -26.38 7.26
N LEU A 90 -2.34 -25.69 7.86
CA LEU A 90 -2.61 -25.71 9.31
C LEU A 90 -3.72 -26.72 9.63
#